data_AF-A0A366H5T4-F1
#
_entry.id   AF-A0A366H5T4-F1
#
_cell.length_a   1.000
_cell.length_b   1.000
_cell.length_c   1.000
_cell.angle_alpha   90.00
_cell.angle_beta   90.00
_cell.angle_gamma   90.00
#
_symmetry.space_group_name_H-M   'P 1'
#
loop_
_entity.id
_entity.type
_entity.pdbx_description
1 polymer ?
#
loop_
_entity_poly.entity_id
_entity_poly.type
_entity_poly.pdbx_seq_one_letter_code
_entity_poly.pdbx_strand_id
1 'polypeptide(L)'
;MSSSEKEREQLDLFRALPGDMAPRDAQDLMAYPFFSLAKSRRTAPIDFRSGGVTVRVEGTQEHGIATIWDADILIWAASQIVEARDAGIRPSRRMQATPYEILRFIGRGTSLRDYQRLKAALDRLQSTTIATSIRETTGRRLHRFSWINEWKERTDAKGVPLGLELILPDWFFAGVLDEALVLTIDPAYFKLTGGIERWLYRLVRKHGGKQRDGWQFDFPYLYRKSGSLAQPRDFARDLRLLAARQSLPGYVLSVERWPGTPEILAFRPVPSTAR
;
A
#
# COMPACT_ATOMS: atom_id res chain seq x y z
N MET A 1 29.07 17.09 -8.33
CA MET A 1 27.66 17.03 -7.87
C MET A 1 26.94 15.96 -8.66
N SER A 2 26.48 14.92 -7.98
CA SER A 2 25.68 13.83 -8.56
C SER A 2 24.34 14.35 -9.10
N SER A 3 23.74 13.70 -10.12
CA SER A 3 22.39 14.02 -10.60
C SER A 3 21.35 13.98 -9.47
N SER A 4 21.54 13.10 -8.49
CA SER A 4 20.69 13.01 -7.29
C SER A 4 20.86 14.19 -6.34
N GLU A 5 22.03 14.81 -6.25
CA GLU A 5 22.25 16.01 -5.42
C GLU A 5 21.58 17.24 -6.03
N LYS A 6 21.60 17.36 -7.37
CA LYS A 6 20.91 18.45 -8.08
C LYS A 6 19.38 18.33 -8.01
N GLU A 7 18.82 17.11 -8.10
CA GLU A 7 17.38 16.89 -7.89
C GLU A 7 16.95 17.21 -6.44
N ARG A 8 17.80 16.91 -5.45
CA ARG A 8 17.53 17.26 -4.03
C ARG A 8 17.54 18.77 -3.79
N GLU A 9 18.40 19.52 -4.46
CA GLU A 9 18.44 20.99 -4.38
C GLU A 9 17.20 21.64 -5.00
N GLN A 10 16.53 20.95 -5.93
CA GLN A 10 15.31 21.43 -6.59
C GLN A 10 14.01 21.08 -5.86
N LEU A 11 14.00 20.11 -4.94
CA LEU A 11 12.79 19.70 -4.22
C LEU A 11 12.68 20.41 -2.87
N ASP A 12 11.62 21.21 -2.73
CA ASP A 12 11.23 21.82 -1.45
C ASP A 12 11.02 20.74 -0.38
N LEU A 13 11.42 21.02 0.85
CA LEU A 13 11.25 20.09 1.97
C LEU A 13 9.83 20.15 2.51
N PHE A 14 9.13 19.02 2.56
CA PHE A 14 7.82 18.89 3.19
C PHE A 14 7.95 18.18 4.54
N ARG A 15 7.65 18.89 5.64
CA ARG A 15 7.58 18.28 6.98
C ARG A 15 6.20 17.68 7.21
N ALA A 16 6.17 16.48 7.76
CA ALA A 16 4.92 15.82 8.12
C ALA A 16 4.09 16.71 9.06
N LEU A 17 2.79 16.75 8.79
CA LEU A 17 1.81 17.50 9.56
C LEU A 17 1.45 16.76 10.85
N PRO A 18 1.26 17.48 11.97
CA PRO A 18 0.76 16.91 13.22
C PRO A 18 -0.76 16.67 13.15
N GLY A 19 -1.26 15.72 13.93
CA GLY A 19 -2.71 15.51 14.14
C GLY A 19 -3.26 14.18 13.63
N ASP A 20 -4.53 13.93 13.95
CA ASP A 20 -5.26 12.72 13.56
C ASP A 20 -5.92 12.92 12.19
N MET A 21 -5.15 12.73 11.12
CA MET A 21 -5.66 12.72 9.75
C MET A 21 -6.25 11.34 9.38
N ALA A 22 -7.29 11.34 8.56
CA ALA A 22 -7.92 10.10 8.13
C ALA A 22 -7.05 9.38 7.08
N PRO A 23 -6.75 8.08 7.23
CA PRO A 23 -5.85 7.36 6.32
C PRO A 23 -6.32 7.38 4.87
N ARG A 24 -5.40 7.67 3.95
CA ARG A 24 -5.59 7.75 2.50
C ARG A 24 -4.72 6.72 1.81
N ASP A 25 -5.31 5.92 0.93
CA ASP A 25 -4.58 4.94 0.12
C ASP A 25 -4.76 5.25 -1.38
N ALA A 26 -3.74 4.94 -2.16
CA ALA A 26 -3.74 5.14 -3.60
C ALA A 26 -4.48 3.97 -4.28
N GLN A 27 -5.52 4.28 -5.07
CA GLN A 27 -6.40 3.28 -5.68
C GLN A 27 -5.68 2.28 -6.57
N ASP A 28 -4.61 2.70 -7.25
CA ASP A 28 -3.79 1.80 -8.08
C ASP A 28 -3.16 0.69 -7.22
N LEU A 29 -2.65 1.02 -6.04
CA LEU A 29 -2.05 0.05 -5.14
C LEU A 29 -3.09 -0.88 -4.48
N MET A 30 -4.36 -0.48 -4.49
CA MET A 30 -5.49 -1.30 -4.03
C MET A 30 -5.98 -2.27 -5.10
N ALA A 31 -5.72 -1.97 -6.37
CA ALA A 31 -6.27 -2.68 -7.52
C ALA A 31 -5.38 -3.82 -8.03
N TYR A 32 -4.07 -3.70 -7.84
CA TYR A 32 -3.06 -4.55 -8.48
C TYR A 32 -2.03 -5.09 -7.48
N PRO A 33 -1.41 -6.25 -7.76
CA PRO A 33 -0.53 -6.93 -6.82
C PRO A 33 0.87 -6.31 -6.82
N PHE A 34 1.04 -5.23 -6.06
CA PHE A 34 2.32 -4.53 -5.93
C PHE A 34 3.22 -5.03 -4.80
N PHE A 35 2.69 -5.86 -3.91
CA PHE A 35 3.34 -6.25 -2.66
C PHE A 35 3.27 -7.76 -2.42
N SER A 36 4.28 -8.31 -1.74
CA SER A 36 4.21 -9.67 -1.22
C SER A 36 3.13 -9.78 -0.14
N LEU A 37 2.27 -10.79 -0.23
CA LEU A 37 1.26 -11.10 0.79
C LEU A 37 1.80 -12.03 1.90
N ALA A 38 3.00 -12.56 1.75
CA ALA A 38 3.64 -13.42 2.74
C ALA A 38 4.45 -12.59 3.74
N LYS A 39 4.48 -13.02 5.01
CA LYS A 39 5.39 -12.46 6.03
C LYS A 39 6.85 -12.88 5.80
N SER A 40 7.06 -14.01 5.13
CA SER A 40 8.38 -14.49 4.74
C SER A 40 8.92 -13.70 3.55
N ARG A 41 10.26 -13.62 3.48
CA ARG A 41 10.97 -12.98 2.37
C ARG A 41 10.60 -13.68 1.05
N ARG A 42 10.12 -12.89 0.08
CA ARG A 42 9.82 -13.35 -1.28
C ARG A 42 10.80 -12.72 -2.27
N THR A 43 11.58 -13.54 -2.96
CA THR A 43 12.46 -13.11 -4.06
C THR A 43 11.87 -13.44 -5.43
N ALA A 44 10.97 -14.43 -5.51
CA ALA A 44 10.22 -14.73 -6.72
C ALA A 44 9.38 -13.52 -7.16
N PRO A 45 9.55 -13.02 -8.40
CA PRO A 45 8.82 -11.85 -8.89
C PRO A 45 7.29 -11.99 -8.82
N ILE A 46 6.61 -10.86 -8.83
CA ILE A 46 5.19 -10.79 -9.21
C ILE A 46 5.15 -10.40 -10.69
N ASP A 47 4.60 -11.24 -11.57
CA ASP A 47 4.28 -10.89 -12.96
C ASP A 47 2.76 -10.99 -13.13
N PHE A 48 2.10 -9.84 -13.21
CA PHE A 48 0.66 -9.73 -13.36
C PHE A 48 0.32 -9.14 -14.73
N ARG A 49 -0.57 -9.82 -15.45
CA ARG A 49 -1.09 -9.38 -16.75
C ARG A 49 -2.58 -9.63 -16.82
N SER A 50 -3.37 -8.57 -17.00
CA SER A 50 -4.82 -8.68 -17.15
C SER A 50 -5.42 -7.41 -17.74
N GLY A 51 -6.33 -7.53 -18.71
CA GLY A 51 -7.08 -6.40 -19.26
C GLY A 51 -6.20 -5.29 -19.83
N GLY A 52 -5.12 -5.64 -20.54
CA GLY A 52 -4.14 -4.68 -21.08
C GLY A 52 -3.19 -4.06 -20.03
N VAL A 53 -3.38 -4.35 -18.74
CA VAL A 53 -2.51 -3.88 -17.67
C VAL A 53 -1.42 -4.89 -17.38
N THR A 54 -0.20 -4.40 -17.21
CA THR A 54 0.97 -5.17 -16.78
C THR A 54 1.57 -4.56 -15.53
N VAL A 55 1.95 -5.42 -14.59
CA VAL A 55 2.69 -5.07 -13.37
C VAL A 55 3.74 -6.15 -13.14
N ARG A 56 5.00 -5.76 -13.10
CA ARG A 56 6.11 -6.60 -12.69
C ARG A 56 6.75 -6.01 -11.43
N VAL A 57 6.91 -6.82 -10.40
CA VAL A 57 7.53 -6.43 -9.13
C VAL A 57 8.67 -7.38 -8.81
N GLU A 58 9.84 -6.82 -8.57
CA GLU A 58 11.08 -7.55 -8.33
C GLU A 58 11.73 -7.02 -7.05
N GLY A 59 12.31 -7.92 -6.28
CA GLY A 59 13.05 -7.59 -5.06
C GLY A 59 14.46 -8.16 -5.11
N THR A 60 15.35 -7.67 -4.28
CA THR A 60 16.74 -8.15 -4.23
C THR A 60 16.84 -9.48 -3.48
N GLN A 61 17.96 -10.19 -3.62
CA GLN A 61 18.25 -11.39 -2.83
C GLN A 61 18.29 -11.09 -1.33
N GLU A 62 18.83 -9.93 -0.95
CA GLU A 62 18.98 -9.51 0.44
C GLU A 62 17.62 -9.22 1.08
N HIS A 63 16.86 -8.29 0.49
CA HIS A 63 15.65 -7.74 1.10
C HIS A 63 14.36 -8.45 0.65
N GLY A 64 14.35 -9.04 -0.55
CA GLY A 64 13.13 -9.51 -1.20
C GLY A 64 12.21 -8.37 -1.64
N ILE A 65 10.98 -8.72 -2.00
CA ILE A 65 9.92 -7.77 -2.40
C ILE A 65 9.29 -7.16 -1.15
N ALA A 66 9.01 -5.86 -1.20
CA ALA A 66 8.21 -5.14 -0.21
C ALA A 66 6.87 -5.83 0.04
N THR A 67 6.54 -5.99 1.31
CA THR A 67 5.35 -6.71 1.76
C THR A 67 4.16 -5.77 1.90
N ILE A 68 2.96 -6.33 1.99
CA ILE A 68 1.71 -5.57 2.19
C ILE A 68 1.65 -4.81 3.53
N TRP A 69 2.57 -5.11 4.47
CA TRP A 69 2.75 -4.32 5.69
C TRP A 69 3.64 -3.10 5.45
N ASP A 70 4.60 -3.17 4.53
CA ASP A 70 5.44 -2.03 4.17
C ASP A 70 4.62 -0.94 3.47
N ALA A 71 3.53 -1.32 2.80
CA ALA A 71 2.55 -0.40 2.23
C ALA A 71 1.92 0.57 3.27
N ASP A 72 1.98 0.25 4.58
CA ASP A 72 1.54 1.16 5.65
C ASP A 72 2.28 2.51 5.59
N ILE A 73 3.56 2.51 5.22
CA ILE A 73 4.37 3.73 5.09
C ILE A 73 3.89 4.57 3.90
N LEU A 74 3.46 3.93 2.81
CA LEU A 74 2.91 4.63 1.64
C LEU A 74 1.52 5.20 1.93
N ILE A 75 0.70 4.51 2.73
CA ILE A 75 -0.58 5.03 3.22
C ILE A 75 -0.35 6.27 4.09
N TRP A 76 0.62 6.23 5.01
CA TRP A 76 1.02 7.41 5.78
C TRP A 76 1.45 8.56 4.86
N ALA A 77 2.34 8.29 3.90
CA ALA A 77 2.84 9.31 2.98
C ALA A 77 1.72 9.94 2.13
N ALA A 78 0.79 9.12 1.61
CA ALA A 78 -0.36 9.61 0.86
C ALA A 78 -1.29 10.46 1.72
N SER A 79 -1.52 10.06 2.97
CA SER A 79 -2.35 10.82 3.92
C SER A 79 -1.77 12.20 4.19
N GLN A 80 -0.45 12.30 4.39
CA GLN A 80 0.26 13.57 4.61
C GLN A 80 0.18 14.50 3.40
N ILE A 81 0.37 13.97 2.18
CA ILE A 81 0.29 14.76 0.94
C ILE A 81 -1.12 15.33 0.73
N VAL A 82 -2.14 14.49 0.93
CA VAL A 82 -3.55 14.87 0.78
C VAL A 82 -3.92 15.91 1.83
N GLU A 83 -3.58 15.68 3.10
CA GLU A 83 -3.86 16.60 4.19
C GLU A 83 -3.20 17.97 3.95
N ALA A 84 -1.94 17.99 3.50
CA ALA A 84 -1.26 19.24 3.17
C ALA A 84 -1.97 20.01 2.05
N ARG A 85 -2.31 19.31 0.97
CA ARG A 85 -3.05 19.91 -0.15
C ARG A 85 -4.40 20.47 0.32
N ASP A 86 -5.17 19.69 1.07
CA ASP A 86 -6.49 20.08 1.58
C ASP A 86 -6.38 21.30 2.53
N ALA A 87 -5.27 21.44 3.25
CA ALA A 87 -4.94 22.59 4.09
C ALA A 87 -4.31 23.78 3.33
N GLY A 88 -4.19 23.71 1.99
CA GLY A 88 -3.55 24.76 1.17
C GLY A 88 -2.03 24.84 1.31
N ILE A 89 -1.40 23.85 1.93
CA ILE A 89 0.06 23.72 2.06
C ILE A 89 0.57 22.97 0.83
N ARG A 90 1.58 23.52 0.14
CA ARG A 90 2.18 22.86 -1.02
C ARG A 90 2.94 21.59 -0.59
N PRO A 91 2.48 20.37 -0.95
CA PRO A 91 3.20 19.15 -0.60
C PRO A 91 4.43 18.96 -1.49
N SER A 92 5.37 18.14 -1.04
CA SER A 92 6.56 17.74 -1.80
C SER A 92 6.83 16.24 -1.68
N ARG A 93 7.51 15.70 -2.67
CA ARG A 93 8.03 14.32 -2.69
C ARG A 93 9.11 14.08 -1.65
N ARG A 94 9.83 15.13 -1.26
CA ARG A 94 10.87 15.09 -0.24
C ARG A 94 10.23 15.33 1.12
N MET A 95 9.95 14.24 1.84
CA MET A 95 9.27 14.26 3.11
C MET A 95 10.24 14.14 4.29
N GLN A 96 9.97 14.87 5.37
CA GLN A 96 10.65 14.72 6.66
C GLN A 96 9.66 14.34 7.75
N ALA A 97 9.99 13.32 8.53
CA ALA A 97 9.21 12.88 9.68
C ALA A 97 10.09 12.17 10.70
N THR A 98 9.66 12.10 11.95
CA THR A 98 10.25 11.23 12.96
C THR A 98 9.71 9.79 12.81
N PRO A 99 10.49 8.76 13.21
CA PRO A 99 9.98 7.39 13.29
C PRO A 99 8.70 7.29 14.15
N TYR A 100 8.63 8.10 15.21
CA TYR A 100 7.49 8.17 16.11
C TYR A 100 6.21 8.58 15.40
N GLU A 101 6.25 9.65 14.59
CA GLU A 101 5.08 10.13 13.84
C GLU A 101 4.55 9.08 12.86
N ILE A 102 5.46 8.43 12.11
CA ILE A 102 5.08 7.37 11.16
C ILE A 102 4.44 6.21 11.92
N LEU A 103 5.12 5.66 12.93
CA LEU A 103 4.69 4.46 13.66
C LEU A 103 3.38 4.68 14.41
N ARG A 104 3.23 5.84 15.05
CA ARG A 104 1.99 6.20 15.74
C ARG A 104 0.81 6.24 14.77
N PHE A 105 0.99 6.86 13.59
CA PHE A 105 -0.05 6.94 12.57
C PHE A 105 -0.50 5.56 12.07
N ILE A 106 0.45 4.66 11.81
CA ILE A 106 0.16 3.30 11.32
C ILE A 106 -0.17 2.31 12.45
N GLY A 107 -0.43 2.79 13.67
CA GLY A 107 -0.87 1.97 14.81
C GLY A 107 0.17 0.96 15.29
N ARG A 108 1.47 1.26 15.16
CA ARG A 108 2.58 0.41 15.61
C ARG A 108 3.17 0.91 16.93
N GLY A 109 3.85 0.01 17.62
CA GLY A 109 4.63 0.36 18.81
C GLY A 109 5.82 1.27 18.46
N THR A 110 6.38 1.92 19.47
CA THR A 110 7.52 2.85 19.34
C THR A 110 8.76 2.33 20.07
N SER A 111 8.90 1.00 20.17
CA SER A 111 10.08 0.38 20.74
C SER A 111 11.26 0.43 19.77
N LEU A 112 12.47 0.19 20.27
CA LEU A 112 13.67 0.04 19.42
C LEU A 112 13.45 -1.02 18.32
N ARG A 113 12.77 -2.11 18.65
CA ARG A 113 12.43 -3.17 17.69
C ARG A 113 11.50 -2.68 16.59
N ASP A 114 10.52 -1.84 16.92
CA ASP A 114 9.61 -1.27 15.93
C ASP A 114 10.33 -0.27 15.03
N TYR A 115 11.29 0.48 15.58
CA TYR A 115 12.13 1.40 14.81
C TYR A 115 13.03 0.64 13.82
N GLN A 116 13.65 -0.46 14.26
CA GLN A 116 14.42 -1.34 13.37
C GLN A 116 13.55 -1.95 12.26
N ARG A 117 12.31 -2.34 12.58
CA ARG A 117 11.35 -2.84 11.59
C ARG A 117 10.95 -1.77 10.57
N LEU A 118 10.79 -0.52 11.00
CA LEU A 118 10.55 0.60 10.10
C LEU A 118 11.72 0.77 9.11
N LYS A 119 12.97 0.76 9.60
CA LYS A 119 14.16 0.83 8.72
C LYS A 119 14.18 -0.31 7.70
N ALA A 120 13.98 -1.54 8.15
CA ALA A 120 13.92 -2.70 7.26
C ALA A 120 12.78 -2.61 6.23
N ALA A 121 11.65 -1.96 6.58
CA ALA A 121 10.56 -1.69 5.64
C ALA A 121 10.95 -0.63 4.60
N LEU A 122 11.63 0.44 5.01
CA LEU A 122 12.17 1.45 4.10
C LEU A 122 13.19 0.84 3.12
N ASP A 123 14.09 -0.03 3.61
CA ASP A 123 15.05 -0.77 2.76
C ASP A 123 14.35 -1.65 1.73
N ARG A 124 13.30 -2.39 2.14
CA ARG A 124 12.49 -3.19 1.22
C ARG A 124 11.77 -2.32 0.19
N LEU A 125 11.19 -1.19 0.59
CA LEU A 125 10.51 -0.26 -0.32
C LEU A 125 11.47 0.37 -1.32
N GLN A 126 12.70 0.70 -0.90
CA GLN A 126 13.72 1.27 -1.78
C GLN A 126 14.29 0.23 -2.76
N SER A 127 14.50 -1.00 -2.31
CA SER A 127 15.10 -2.08 -3.10
C SER A 127 14.08 -2.85 -3.97
N THR A 128 12.78 -2.62 -3.81
CA THR A 128 11.74 -3.21 -4.67
C THR A 128 11.58 -2.40 -5.95
N THR A 129 11.85 -3.03 -7.09
CA THR A 129 11.67 -2.43 -8.42
C THR A 129 10.30 -2.79 -8.98
N ILE A 130 9.57 -1.80 -9.48
CA ILE A 130 8.30 -1.95 -10.18
C ILE A 130 8.47 -1.58 -11.65
N ALA A 131 7.82 -2.34 -12.54
CA ALA A 131 7.57 -1.95 -13.92
C ALA A 131 6.07 -2.08 -14.22
N THR A 132 5.41 -1.02 -14.69
CA THR A 132 3.96 -1.05 -14.94
C THR A 132 3.50 -0.22 -16.13
N SER A 133 2.42 -0.65 -16.79
CA SER A 133 1.69 0.12 -17.80
C SER A 133 0.55 0.98 -17.21
N ILE A 134 0.35 0.96 -15.88
CA ILE A 134 -0.69 1.75 -15.23
C ILE A 134 -0.40 3.24 -15.36
N ARG A 135 -1.41 3.99 -15.80
CA ARG A 135 -1.37 5.42 -16.14
C ARG A 135 -0.40 5.76 -17.27
N GLU A 136 0.03 4.77 -18.04
CA GLU A 136 0.74 4.98 -19.29
C GLU A 136 -0.26 5.19 -20.43
N THR A 137 -0.31 6.39 -21.00
CA THR A 137 -1.28 6.74 -22.06
C THR A 137 -0.75 6.55 -23.48
N THR A 138 0.57 6.38 -23.65
CA THR A 138 1.22 6.37 -24.98
C THR A 138 1.62 4.97 -25.46
N GLY A 139 1.60 3.96 -24.59
CA GLY A 139 1.91 2.56 -24.91
C GLY A 139 3.34 2.28 -25.40
N ARG A 140 4.27 3.23 -25.20
CA ARG A 140 5.63 3.17 -25.75
C ARG A 140 6.67 2.67 -24.74
N ARG A 141 6.46 2.86 -23.42
CA ARG A 141 7.41 2.45 -22.36
C ARG A 141 6.72 2.30 -20.99
N LEU A 142 6.88 1.12 -20.39
CA LEU A 142 6.52 0.87 -18.99
C LEU A 142 7.21 1.88 -18.05
N HIS A 143 6.47 2.41 -17.08
CA HIS A 143 7.04 3.18 -15.99
C HIS A 143 7.83 2.25 -15.06
N ARG A 144 9.08 2.59 -14.76
CA ARG A 144 9.91 1.87 -13.80
C ARG A 144 10.33 2.77 -12.65
N PHE A 145 10.18 2.28 -11.42
CA PHE A 145 10.52 3.03 -10.22
C PHE A 145 10.64 2.09 -9.00
N SER A 146 11.17 2.62 -7.89
CA SER A 146 11.08 2.01 -6.55
C SER A 146 10.08 2.78 -5.70
N TRP A 147 9.46 2.15 -4.70
CA TRP A 147 8.46 2.83 -3.85
C TRP A 147 9.03 4.00 -3.05
N ILE A 148 10.33 3.95 -2.75
CA ILE A 148 11.12 5.02 -2.17
C ILE A 148 12.37 5.17 -3.03
N ASN A 149 12.62 6.36 -3.55
CA ASN A 149 13.84 6.63 -4.32
C ASN A 149 15.05 6.72 -3.39
N GLU A 150 14.85 7.36 -2.24
CA GLU A 150 15.87 7.56 -1.22
C GLU A 150 15.24 7.64 0.16
N TRP A 151 15.93 7.13 1.17
CA TRP A 151 15.69 7.50 2.55
C TRP A 151 17.01 7.64 3.32
N LYS A 152 17.03 8.46 4.37
CA LYS A 152 18.17 8.58 5.29
C LYS A 152 17.73 8.99 6.68
N GLU A 153 18.50 8.56 7.66
CA GLU A 153 18.43 9.11 9.01
C GLU A 153 19.12 10.47 9.05
N ARG A 154 18.55 11.40 9.81
CA ARG A 154 19.15 12.71 10.06
C ARG A 154 19.62 12.77 11.50
N THR A 155 20.82 13.28 11.69
CA THR A 155 21.38 13.66 12.99
C THR A 155 21.84 15.11 12.94
N ASP A 156 21.85 15.78 14.08
CA ASP A 156 22.54 17.07 14.20
C ASP A 156 24.07 16.88 14.31
N ALA A 157 24.81 17.98 14.39
CA ALA A 157 26.27 17.96 14.53
C ALA A 157 26.77 17.27 15.82
N LYS A 158 25.89 17.07 16.81
CA LYS A 158 26.16 16.41 18.09
C LYS A 158 25.71 14.94 18.10
N GLY A 159 25.19 14.43 16.98
CA GLY A 159 24.70 13.06 16.84
C GLY A 159 23.26 12.84 17.33
N VAL A 160 22.53 13.90 17.69
CA VAL A 160 21.13 13.80 18.13
C VAL A 160 20.24 13.46 16.93
N PRO A 161 19.41 12.40 17.00
CA PRO A 161 18.49 12.07 15.91
C PRO A 161 17.47 13.19 15.64
N LEU A 162 17.46 13.71 14.41
CA LEU A 162 16.53 14.72 13.90
C LEU A 162 15.36 14.11 13.08
N GLY A 163 15.30 12.77 12.99
CA GLY A 163 14.27 12.03 12.29
C GLY A 163 14.76 11.38 10.99
N LEU A 164 13.82 11.17 10.07
CA LEU A 164 14.00 10.55 8.78
C LEU A 164 13.68 11.56 7.67
N GLU A 165 14.39 11.44 6.56
CA GLU A 165 14.05 12.07 5.29
C GLU A 165 13.86 10.98 4.24
N LEU A 166 12.81 11.10 3.41
CA LEU A 166 12.56 10.19 2.30
C LEU A 166 12.11 10.93 1.05
N ILE A 167 12.41 10.35 -0.11
CA ILE A 167 12.01 10.87 -1.43
C ILE A 167 11.11 9.85 -2.10
N LEU A 168 9.87 10.25 -2.35
CA LEU A 168 8.88 9.44 -3.07
C LEU A 168 9.11 9.51 -4.60
N PRO A 169 8.82 8.43 -5.34
CA PRO A 169 8.87 8.45 -6.80
C PRO A 169 7.79 9.37 -7.37
N ASP A 170 8.10 10.02 -8.50
CA ASP A 170 7.16 10.88 -9.23
C ASP A 170 5.84 10.19 -9.52
N TRP A 171 5.90 8.92 -9.93
CA TRP A 171 4.72 8.12 -10.24
C TRP A 171 3.77 8.03 -9.04
N PHE A 172 4.27 7.74 -7.83
CA PHE A 172 3.41 7.66 -6.64
C PHE A 172 2.84 9.02 -6.28
N PHE A 173 3.70 10.05 -6.22
CA PHE A 173 3.31 11.40 -5.82
C PHE A 173 2.27 12.01 -6.78
N ALA A 174 2.49 11.95 -8.09
CA ALA A 174 1.52 12.42 -9.08
C ALA A 174 0.18 11.70 -8.96
N GLY A 175 0.22 10.40 -8.65
CA GLY A 175 -0.97 9.60 -8.39
C GLY A 175 -1.75 10.00 -7.15
N VAL A 176 -1.07 10.43 -6.09
CA VAL A 176 -1.71 10.89 -4.84
C VAL A 176 -2.25 12.31 -4.97
N LEU A 177 -1.61 13.16 -5.78
CA LEU A 177 -2.09 14.51 -6.04
C LEU A 177 -3.43 14.52 -6.78
N ASP A 178 -3.67 13.54 -7.65
CA ASP A 178 -4.96 13.34 -8.30
C ASP A 178 -5.99 12.77 -7.31
N GLU A 179 -6.91 13.62 -6.85
CA GLU A 179 -7.99 13.25 -5.92
C GLU A 179 -8.81 12.06 -6.39
N ALA A 180 -9.02 11.92 -7.70
CA ALA A 180 -9.81 10.83 -8.25
C ALA A 180 -9.16 9.46 -8.05
N LEU A 181 -7.87 9.42 -7.71
CA LEU A 181 -7.05 8.22 -7.52
C LEU A 181 -6.75 7.90 -6.05
N VAL A 182 -7.36 8.61 -5.10
CA VAL A 182 -7.18 8.38 -3.66
C VAL A 182 -8.48 7.95 -3.01
N LEU A 183 -8.41 7.04 -2.02
CA LEU A 183 -9.56 6.68 -1.17
C LEU A 183 -9.21 6.78 0.30
N THR A 184 -10.12 7.35 1.08
CA THR A 184 -10.12 7.22 2.55
C THR A 184 -10.36 5.78 2.95
N ILE A 185 -9.55 5.24 3.84
CA ILE A 185 -9.70 3.90 4.41
C ILE A 185 -10.00 3.98 5.91
N ASP A 186 -10.70 2.98 6.44
CA ASP A 186 -10.95 2.81 7.86
C ASP A 186 -9.63 2.63 8.65
N PRO A 187 -9.38 3.41 9.73
CA PRO A 187 -8.18 3.27 10.56
C PRO A 187 -7.98 1.87 11.16
N ALA A 188 -9.05 1.09 11.34
CA ALA A 188 -8.94 -0.30 11.79
C ALA A 188 -8.18 -1.20 10.79
N TYR A 189 -7.95 -0.75 9.55
CA TYR A 189 -7.07 -1.42 8.59
C TYR A 189 -5.70 -1.79 9.18
N PHE A 190 -5.11 -0.90 9.97
CA PHE A 190 -3.77 -1.13 10.56
C PHE A 190 -3.75 -2.28 11.58
N LYS A 191 -4.92 -2.68 12.09
CA LYS A 191 -5.08 -3.83 13.02
C LYS A 191 -5.12 -5.18 12.29
N LEU A 192 -5.32 -5.20 10.98
CA LEU A 192 -5.35 -6.43 10.19
C LEU A 192 -3.97 -7.11 10.18
N THR A 193 -3.96 -8.41 10.42
CA THR A 193 -2.71 -9.16 10.69
C THR A 193 -2.34 -10.13 9.57
N GLY A 194 -3.29 -10.49 8.71
CA GLY A 194 -3.09 -11.37 7.56
C GLY A 194 -2.74 -10.61 6.28
N GLY A 195 -1.88 -11.19 5.44
CA GLY A 195 -1.52 -10.56 4.17
C GLY A 195 -2.66 -10.59 3.14
N ILE A 196 -3.33 -11.75 3.00
CA ILE A 196 -4.54 -11.88 2.18
C ILE A 196 -5.67 -11.00 2.72
N GLU A 197 -5.83 -10.93 4.04
CA GLU A 197 -6.80 -10.07 4.72
C GLU A 197 -6.63 -8.59 4.34
N ARG A 198 -5.39 -8.08 4.47
CA ARG A 198 -5.06 -6.69 4.13
C ARG A 198 -5.23 -6.40 2.65
N TRP A 199 -4.82 -7.32 1.78
CA TRP A 199 -5.03 -7.19 0.34
C TRP A 199 -6.53 -7.20 -0.01
N LEU A 200 -7.30 -8.11 0.57
CA LEU A 200 -8.73 -8.24 0.30
C LEU A 200 -9.48 -6.99 0.76
N TYR A 201 -9.15 -6.43 1.93
CA TYR A 201 -9.72 -5.17 2.37
C TYR A 201 -9.50 -4.04 1.35
N ARG A 202 -8.27 -3.89 0.83
CA ARG A 202 -7.96 -2.85 -0.16
C ARG A 202 -8.77 -3.05 -1.44
N LEU A 203 -8.83 -4.28 -1.94
CA LEU A 203 -9.62 -4.62 -3.13
C LEU A 203 -11.11 -4.31 -2.91
N VAL A 204 -11.67 -4.78 -1.79
CA VAL A 204 -13.07 -4.55 -1.42
C VAL A 204 -13.35 -3.06 -1.29
N ARG A 205 -12.49 -2.28 -0.62
CA ARG A 205 -12.68 -0.84 -0.45
C ARG A 205 -12.70 -0.09 -1.77
N LYS A 206 -11.84 -0.47 -2.71
CA LYS A 206 -11.79 0.10 -4.07
C LYS A 206 -13.11 -0.13 -4.83
N HIS A 207 -13.71 -1.31 -4.70
CA HIS A 207 -14.93 -1.67 -5.41
C HIS A 207 -16.21 -1.23 -4.68
N GLY A 208 -16.24 -1.31 -3.35
CA GLY A 208 -17.38 -1.00 -2.51
C GLY A 208 -17.75 0.48 -2.43
N GLY A 209 -16.85 1.40 -2.78
CA GLY A 209 -17.18 2.83 -2.89
C GLY A 209 -18.16 3.15 -4.03
N LYS A 210 -18.25 2.29 -5.06
CA LYS A 210 -19.09 2.52 -6.24
C LYS A 210 -20.35 1.66 -6.27
N GLN A 211 -20.45 0.65 -5.40
CA GLN A 211 -21.47 -0.39 -5.47
C GLN A 211 -22.18 -0.54 -4.13
N ARG A 212 -23.30 0.19 -3.99
CA ARG A 212 -24.08 0.29 -2.75
C ARG A 212 -24.60 -1.07 -2.26
N ASP A 213 -24.95 -1.95 -3.20
CA ASP A 213 -25.49 -3.28 -2.89
C ASP A 213 -24.41 -4.36 -2.73
N GLY A 214 -23.13 -3.97 -2.81
CA GLY A 214 -21.99 -4.86 -2.76
C GLY A 214 -21.53 -5.38 -4.12
N TRP A 215 -20.59 -6.31 -4.10
CA TRP A 215 -20.02 -6.93 -5.30
C TRP A 215 -19.58 -8.36 -5.01
N GLN A 216 -19.29 -9.09 -6.07
CA GLN A 216 -18.87 -10.47 -6.00
C GLN A 216 -17.69 -10.77 -6.92
N PHE A 217 -16.83 -11.68 -6.48
CA PHE A 217 -15.71 -12.21 -7.26
C PHE A 217 -15.64 -13.72 -7.12
N ASP A 218 -15.38 -14.42 -8.22
CA ASP A 218 -15.02 -15.83 -8.12
C ASP A 218 -13.63 -15.99 -7.46
N PHE A 219 -13.46 -17.07 -6.70
CA PHE A 219 -12.20 -17.37 -6.01
C PHE A 219 -11.00 -17.48 -6.98
N PRO A 220 -11.11 -18.13 -8.16
CA PRO A 220 -10.03 -18.14 -9.15
C PRO A 220 -9.59 -16.75 -9.60
N TYR A 221 -10.51 -15.82 -9.80
CA TYR A 221 -10.23 -14.43 -10.14
C TYR A 221 -9.47 -13.73 -9.01
N LEU A 222 -9.93 -13.87 -7.76
CA LEU A 222 -9.24 -13.32 -6.60
C LEU A 222 -7.82 -13.88 -6.48
N TYR A 223 -7.65 -15.18 -6.67
CA TYR A 223 -6.34 -15.83 -6.63
C TYR A 223 -5.39 -15.22 -7.66
N ARG A 224 -5.79 -15.14 -8.93
CA ARG A 224 -4.98 -14.50 -9.99
C ARG A 224 -4.70 -13.03 -9.71
N LYS A 225 -5.69 -12.29 -9.19
CA LYS A 225 -5.57 -10.86 -8.88
C LYS A 225 -4.64 -10.57 -7.70
N SER A 226 -4.54 -11.50 -6.75
CA SER A 226 -3.75 -11.34 -5.53
C SER A 226 -2.24 -11.41 -5.74
N GLY A 227 -1.78 -12.07 -6.82
CA GLY A 227 -0.37 -12.40 -7.00
C GLY A 227 0.20 -13.32 -5.91
N SER A 228 -0.66 -14.03 -5.16
CA SER A 228 -0.27 -14.97 -4.11
C SER A 228 0.53 -16.15 -4.65
N LEU A 229 1.46 -16.67 -3.83
CA LEU A 229 2.20 -17.92 -4.09
C LEU A 229 1.62 -19.12 -3.33
N ALA A 230 0.58 -18.92 -2.51
CA ALA A 230 -0.07 -20.01 -1.80
C ALA A 230 -0.69 -21.00 -2.80
N GLN A 231 -0.86 -22.26 -2.42
CA GLN A 231 -1.64 -23.18 -3.26
C GLN A 231 -3.08 -22.65 -3.36
N PRO A 232 -3.76 -22.79 -4.51
CA PRO A 232 -5.12 -22.29 -4.69
C PRO A 232 -6.10 -22.77 -3.60
N ARG A 233 -5.94 -24.01 -3.11
CA ARG A 233 -6.74 -24.56 -2.01
C ARG A 233 -6.53 -23.85 -0.67
N ASP A 234 -5.29 -23.45 -0.37
CA ASP A 234 -4.96 -22.74 0.86
C ASP A 234 -5.47 -21.30 0.78
N PHE A 235 -5.30 -20.65 -0.37
CA PHE A 235 -5.89 -19.34 -0.62
C PHE A 235 -7.41 -19.34 -0.48
N ALA A 236 -8.09 -20.34 -1.06
CA ALA A 236 -9.54 -20.52 -0.90
C ALA A 236 -9.93 -20.76 0.57
N ARG A 237 -9.17 -21.56 1.31
CA ARG A 237 -9.37 -21.75 2.76
C ARG A 237 -9.25 -20.41 3.50
N ASP A 238 -8.23 -19.63 3.20
CA ASP A 238 -8.01 -18.34 3.86
C ASP A 238 -9.16 -17.36 3.57
N LEU A 239 -9.68 -17.30 2.34
CA LEU A 239 -10.88 -16.50 2.02
C LEU A 239 -12.11 -16.94 2.83
N ARG A 240 -12.36 -18.25 2.95
CA ARG A 240 -13.47 -18.76 3.76
C ARG A 240 -13.31 -18.43 5.25
N LEU A 241 -12.09 -18.52 5.77
CA LEU A 241 -11.80 -18.14 7.16
C LEU A 241 -12.02 -16.65 7.40
N LEU A 242 -11.65 -15.79 6.45
CA LEU A 242 -11.92 -14.35 6.52
C LEU A 242 -13.42 -14.07 6.49
N ALA A 243 -14.17 -14.75 5.61
CA ALA A 243 -15.61 -14.63 5.58
C ALA A 243 -16.27 -15.15 6.86
N ALA A 244 -15.78 -16.24 7.46
CA ALA A 244 -16.32 -16.71 8.74
C ALA A 244 -16.03 -15.75 9.91
N ARG A 245 -14.86 -15.09 9.91
CA ARG A 245 -14.42 -14.17 10.98
C ARG A 245 -15.01 -12.77 10.90
N GLN A 246 -15.45 -12.33 9.72
CA GLN A 246 -15.98 -10.98 9.49
C GLN A 246 -15.03 -9.87 9.96
N SER A 247 -13.73 -10.04 9.71
CA SER A 247 -12.70 -9.14 10.23
C SER A 247 -12.44 -7.90 9.38
N LEU A 248 -13.09 -7.76 8.21
CA LEU A 248 -12.86 -6.64 7.30
C LEU A 248 -13.63 -5.38 7.77
N PRO A 249 -12.92 -4.31 8.17
CA PRO A 249 -13.57 -3.11 8.69
C PRO A 249 -14.57 -2.51 7.69
N GLY A 250 -15.81 -2.29 8.13
CA GLY A 250 -16.85 -1.68 7.31
C GLY A 250 -17.46 -2.58 6.22
N TYR A 251 -17.12 -3.88 6.18
CA TYR A 251 -17.66 -4.81 5.19
C TYR A 251 -18.06 -6.14 5.81
N VAL A 252 -19.22 -6.66 5.38
CA VAL A 252 -19.63 -8.05 5.63
C VAL A 252 -19.28 -8.89 4.41
N LEU A 253 -18.65 -10.03 4.64
CA LEU A 253 -18.28 -11.01 3.62
C LEU A 253 -19.24 -12.20 3.62
N SER A 254 -19.51 -12.78 2.46
CA SER A 254 -20.19 -14.06 2.34
C SER A 254 -19.52 -14.93 1.27
N VAL A 255 -19.61 -16.25 1.47
CA VAL A 255 -19.16 -17.22 0.47
C VAL A 255 -20.36 -17.95 -0.07
N GLU A 256 -20.58 -17.85 -1.37
CA GLU A 256 -21.66 -18.52 -2.09
C GLU A 256 -21.09 -19.71 -2.85
N ARG A 257 -21.84 -20.82 -2.82
CA ARG A 257 -21.49 -22.08 -3.47
C ARG A 257 -22.65 -22.55 -4.30
N TRP A 258 -22.42 -22.74 -5.60
CA TRP A 258 -23.38 -23.40 -6.48
C TRP A 258 -22.74 -24.65 -7.08
N PRO A 259 -23.51 -25.75 -7.22
CA PRO A 259 -23.01 -26.95 -7.87
C PRO A 259 -22.47 -26.64 -9.27
N GLY A 260 -21.26 -27.07 -9.58
CA GLY A 260 -20.64 -26.91 -10.89
C GLY A 260 -20.02 -25.53 -11.18
N THR A 261 -20.05 -24.57 -10.25
CA THR A 261 -19.39 -23.26 -10.41
C THR A 261 -18.24 -23.08 -9.42
N PRO A 262 -17.26 -22.20 -9.72
CA PRO A 262 -16.32 -21.74 -8.71
C PRO A 262 -17.06 -21.10 -7.52
N GLU A 263 -16.46 -21.18 -6.33
CA GLU A 263 -16.94 -20.44 -5.17
C GLU A 263 -16.85 -18.93 -5.43
N ILE A 264 -17.84 -18.21 -4.91
CA ILE A 264 -17.96 -16.77 -5.05
C ILE A 264 -17.77 -16.15 -3.67
N LEU A 265 -16.90 -15.13 -3.59
CA LEU A 265 -16.84 -14.23 -2.45
C LEU A 265 -17.68 -13.00 -2.77
N ALA A 266 -18.75 -12.79 -2.02
CA ALA A 266 -19.52 -11.56 -2.05
C ALA A 266 -19.15 -10.68 -0.84
N PHE A 267 -19.28 -9.37 -1.00
CA PHE A 267 -19.13 -8.42 0.10
C PHE A 267 -20.17 -7.32 0.01
N ARG A 268 -20.58 -6.78 1.16
CA ARG A 268 -21.49 -5.63 1.25
C ARG A 268 -20.97 -4.64 2.29
N PRO A 269 -21.12 -3.32 2.07
CA PRO A 269 -20.79 -2.34 3.10
C PRO A 269 -21.71 -2.52 4.32
N VAL A 270 -21.14 -2.37 5.53
CA VAL A 270 -21.95 -2.27 6.75
C VAL A 270 -22.70 -0.93 6.70
N PRO A 271 -24.04 -0.90 6.88
CA PRO A 271 -24.80 0.35 6.91
C PRO A 271 -24.23 1.33 7.93
N SER A 272 -24.17 2.62 7.57
CA SER A 272 -23.62 3.67 8.44
C SER A 272 -24.40 3.87 9.73
N THR A 273 -25.63 3.33 9.83
CA THR A 273 -26.50 3.40 11.01
C THR A 273 -26.14 2.41 12.14
N ALA A 274 -25.03 1.67 12.01
CA ALA A 274 -24.56 0.70 13.00
C ALA A 274 -23.15 1.00 13.56
N ARG A 275 -22.69 2.26 13.47
CA ARG A 275 -21.41 2.73 14.04
C ARG A 275 -21.62 3.49 15.33
#